data_AF-A0A959DRC4-F1
#
_entry.id   AF-A0A959DRC4-F1
#
_cell.length_a   1.000
_cell.length_b   1.000
_cell.length_c   1.000
_cell.angle_alpha   90.00
_cell.angle_beta   90.00
_cell.angle_gamma   90.00
#
_symmetry.space_group_name_H-M   'P 1'
#
loop_
_entity.id
_entity.type
_entity.pdbx_description
1 polymer ?
#
loop_
_entity_poly.entity_id
_entity_poly.type
_entity_poly.pdbx_seq_one_letter_code
_entity_poly.pdbx_strand_id
1 'polypeptide(L)'
;MKKFLIACGLLVFGVTASMAQADAISKYFDKYLNDESFSVVYISPKMFDLVSKLDVDDMDQDTKDVLKDLKGLRILSRDNDGQKYYQEAMNILNTKEYETLMTVRDGDSNVRFWVKEDPANSNRINELLLLVGGEDFALISFVGNIDLKKISKLSDKMDVKGMEHLEDLDKKQKND
;
A
#
# COMPACT_ATOMS: atom_id res chain seq x y z
N MET A 1 43.93 -17.80 28.67
CA MET A 1 43.83 -17.06 27.38
C MET A 1 43.01 -17.76 26.29
N LYS A 2 42.48 -18.98 26.48
CA LYS A 2 41.63 -19.68 25.49
C LYS A 2 40.12 -19.44 25.64
N LYS A 3 39.67 -18.86 26.75
CA LYS A 3 38.25 -18.60 27.04
C LYS A 3 37.74 -17.26 26.49
N PHE A 4 38.64 -16.33 26.14
CA PHE A 4 38.27 -15.02 25.57
C PHE A 4 38.13 -15.05 24.03
N LEU A 5 38.68 -16.07 23.35
CA LEU A 5 38.55 -16.22 21.89
C LEU A 5 37.16 -16.74 21.46
N ILE A 6 36.40 -17.36 22.37
CA ILE A 6 35.06 -17.87 22.08
C ILE A 6 33.99 -16.76 22.19
N ALA A 7 34.26 -15.69 22.95
CA ALA A 7 33.32 -14.58 23.12
C ALA A 7 33.27 -13.61 21.92
N CYS A 8 34.33 -13.52 21.11
CA CYS A 8 34.33 -12.66 19.92
C CYS A 8 33.68 -13.30 18.68
N GLY A 9 33.60 -14.63 18.62
CA GLY A 9 33.00 -15.34 17.48
C GLY A 9 31.46 -15.28 17.42
N LEU A 10 30.82 -14.97 18.55
CA LEU A 10 29.35 -14.94 18.68
C LEU A 10 28.72 -13.56 18.44
N LEU A 11 29.52 -12.49 18.38
CA LEU A 11 29.01 -11.13 18.16
C LEU A 11 28.90 -10.74 16.67
N VAL A 12 29.48 -11.53 15.75
CA VAL A 12 29.48 -11.21 14.31
C VAL A 12 28.31 -11.87 13.55
N PHE A 13 27.60 -12.83 14.16
CA PHE A 13 26.44 -13.49 13.55
C PHE A 13 25.11 -12.76 13.74
N GLY A 14 25.08 -11.64 14.48
CA GLY A 14 23.85 -10.95 14.85
C GLY A 14 23.36 -9.84 13.92
N VAL A 15 24.09 -9.47 12.86
CA VAL A 15 23.84 -8.22 12.09
C VAL A 15 23.31 -8.46 10.67
N THR A 16 23.15 -9.69 10.20
CA THR A 16 22.71 -9.95 8.81
C THR A 16 21.21 -10.19 8.62
N ALA A 17 20.38 -10.06 9.66
CA ALA A 17 18.95 -10.36 9.57
C ALA A 17 18.06 -9.22 9.06
N SER A 18 18.59 -8.03 8.79
CA SER A 18 17.79 -6.86 8.39
C SER A 18 17.79 -6.56 6.89
N MET A 19 18.31 -7.46 6.05
CA MET A 19 18.31 -7.25 4.60
C MET A 19 17.10 -7.91 3.95
N ALA A 20 16.12 -7.05 3.65
CA ALA A 20 15.13 -7.22 2.60
C ALA A 20 14.22 -8.45 2.72
N GLN A 21 13.26 -8.41 3.66
CA GLN A 21 11.93 -8.88 3.27
C GLN A 21 11.46 -7.92 2.18
N ALA A 22 11.69 -8.30 0.92
CA ALA A 22 10.99 -7.68 -0.19
C ALA A 22 9.51 -7.72 0.17
N ASP A 23 8.91 -6.54 0.27
CA ASP A 23 7.51 -6.39 0.59
C ASP A 23 6.69 -7.27 -0.39
N ALA A 24 5.76 -8.04 0.15
CA ALA A 24 5.04 -9.05 -0.62
C ALA A 24 4.24 -8.44 -1.77
N ILE A 25 3.83 -7.18 -1.63
CA ILE A 25 3.18 -6.42 -2.69
C ILE A 25 4.18 -6.12 -3.81
N SER A 26 5.38 -5.65 -3.47
CA SER A 26 6.46 -5.41 -4.44
C SER A 26 6.74 -6.66 -5.29
N LYS A 27 6.77 -7.85 -4.68
CA LYS A 27 6.97 -9.11 -5.43
C LYS A 27 5.83 -9.43 -6.42
N TYR A 28 4.58 -9.22 -6.03
CA TYR A 28 3.44 -9.43 -6.92
C TYR A 28 3.41 -8.39 -8.04
N PHE A 29 3.73 -7.13 -7.72
CA PHE A 29 3.83 -6.04 -8.67
C PHE A 29 4.92 -6.28 -9.73
N ASP A 30 6.14 -6.64 -9.29
CA ASP A 30 7.28 -6.88 -10.17
C ASP A 30 7.04 -8.01 -11.18
N LYS A 31 6.17 -8.97 -10.84
CA LYS A 31 5.78 -10.07 -11.73
C LYS A 31 5.12 -9.58 -13.01
N TYR A 32 4.34 -8.51 -12.95
CA TYR A 32 3.56 -7.98 -14.08
C TYR A 32 4.13 -6.69 -14.65
N LEU A 33 5.25 -6.18 -14.12
CA LEU A 33 5.87 -4.93 -14.55
C LEU A 33 6.17 -4.88 -16.05
N ASN A 34 6.48 -6.03 -16.67
CA ASN A 34 6.78 -6.16 -18.10
C ASN A 34 5.67 -6.88 -18.88
N ASP A 35 4.50 -7.09 -18.28
CA ASP A 35 3.36 -7.72 -18.94
C ASP A 35 2.47 -6.64 -19.58
N GLU A 36 2.46 -6.57 -20.91
CA GLU A 36 1.70 -5.56 -21.66
C GLU A 36 0.18 -5.67 -21.47
N SER A 37 -0.32 -6.78 -20.94
CA SER A 37 -1.73 -6.94 -20.60
C SER A 37 -2.13 -6.28 -19.27
N PHE A 38 -1.17 -5.67 -18.57
CA PHE A 38 -1.40 -4.88 -17.37
C PHE A 38 -1.00 -3.43 -17.58
N SER A 39 -1.81 -2.53 -17.00
CA SER A 39 -1.42 -1.14 -16.78
C SER A 39 -0.66 -1.04 -15.46
N VAL A 40 0.52 -0.42 -15.51
CA VAL A 40 1.43 -0.34 -14.37
C VAL A 40 1.84 1.10 -14.14
N VAL A 41 1.58 1.62 -12.93
CA VAL A 41 2.03 2.93 -12.48
C VAL A 41 2.84 2.76 -11.20
N TYR A 42 4.08 3.26 -11.21
CA TYR A 42 4.90 3.35 -10.01
C TYR A 42 5.42 4.76 -9.82
N ILE A 43 5.09 5.37 -8.68
CA ILE A 43 5.61 6.66 -8.26
C ILE A 43 6.54 6.43 -7.07
N SER A 44 7.82 6.72 -7.29
CA SER A 44 8.86 6.54 -6.27
C SER A 44 8.81 7.64 -5.19
N PRO A 45 9.40 7.38 -3.99
CA PRO A 45 9.56 8.41 -2.96
C PRO A 45 10.28 9.66 -3.46
N LYS A 46 11.22 9.49 -4.39
CA LYS A 46 11.96 10.61 -4.94
C LYS A 46 11.05 11.55 -5.75
N MET A 47 10.03 11.00 -6.41
CA MET A 47 9.08 11.82 -7.15
C MET A 47 8.19 12.63 -6.20
N PHE A 48 7.68 12.03 -5.14
CA PHE A 48 6.91 12.76 -4.11
C PHE A 48 7.76 13.85 -3.43
N ASP A 49 9.03 13.57 -3.11
CA ASP A 49 9.99 14.56 -2.58
C ASP A 49 10.20 15.73 -3.55
N LEU A 50 10.25 15.47 -4.85
CA LEU A 50 10.39 16.52 -5.86
C LEU A 50 9.10 17.35 -5.97
N VAL A 51 7.93 16.71 -6.08
CA VAL A 51 6.64 17.41 -6.21
C VAL A 51 6.33 18.24 -4.96
N SER A 52 6.58 17.72 -3.76
CA SER A 52 6.36 18.46 -2.50
C SER A 52 7.23 19.71 -2.34
N LYS A 53 8.33 19.81 -3.10
CA LYS A 53 9.20 21.00 -3.14
C LYS A 53 8.84 21.98 -4.25
N LEU A 54 8.06 21.53 -5.23
CA LEU A 54 7.48 22.42 -6.22
C LEU A 54 6.30 23.12 -5.54
N ASP A 55 6.37 24.44 -5.41
CA ASP A 55 5.21 25.20 -4.98
C ASP A 55 4.27 25.29 -6.17
N VAL A 56 3.44 24.27 -6.34
CA VAL A 56 2.41 24.26 -7.37
C VAL A 56 1.28 25.12 -6.84
N ASP A 57 1.23 26.38 -7.28
CA ASP A 57 0.25 27.39 -6.85
C ASP A 57 -1.20 26.92 -7.09
N ASP A 58 -1.41 26.00 -8.04
CA ASP A 58 -2.73 25.47 -8.43
C ASP A 58 -3.22 24.26 -7.61
N MET A 59 -2.45 23.78 -6.62
CA MET A 59 -2.86 22.64 -5.79
C MET A 59 -3.49 23.09 -4.46
N ASP A 60 -4.66 22.54 -4.13
CA ASP A 60 -5.29 22.78 -2.83
C ASP A 60 -4.46 22.21 -1.68
N GLN A 61 -4.60 22.85 -0.51
CA GLN A 61 -3.81 22.54 0.69
C GLN A 61 -3.98 21.08 1.15
N ASP A 62 -5.19 20.52 1.03
CA ASP A 62 -5.47 19.13 1.42
C ASP A 62 -4.67 18.15 0.54
N THR A 63 -4.60 18.38 -0.77
CA THR A 63 -3.76 17.58 -1.67
C THR A 63 -2.27 17.74 -1.36
N LYS A 64 -1.79 18.97 -1.10
CA LYS A 64 -0.39 19.22 -0.71
C LYS A 64 -0.01 18.46 0.56
N ASP A 65 -0.91 18.38 1.54
CA ASP A 65 -0.64 17.70 2.81
C ASP A 65 -0.68 16.18 2.68
N VAL A 66 -1.55 15.61 1.84
CA VAL A 66 -1.50 14.18 1.52
C VAL A 66 -0.19 13.81 0.80
N LEU A 67 0.26 14.62 -0.16
CA LEU A 67 1.51 14.36 -0.89
C LEU A 67 2.75 14.35 -0.01
N LYS A 68 2.79 15.14 1.06
CA LYS A 68 3.88 15.13 2.05
C LYS A 68 3.92 13.83 2.86
N ASP A 69 2.73 13.27 3.13
CA ASP A 69 2.58 12.04 3.90
C ASP A 69 2.83 10.80 3.01
N LEU A 70 2.61 10.89 1.70
CA LEU A 70 2.92 9.83 0.74
C LEU A 70 4.42 9.73 0.42
N LYS A 71 4.90 8.49 0.37
CA LYS A 71 6.26 8.12 -0.03
C LYS A 71 6.26 7.21 -1.24
N GLY A 72 5.15 6.58 -1.62
CA GLY A 72 5.12 5.69 -2.77
C GLY A 72 3.71 5.38 -3.19
N LEU A 73 3.53 5.21 -4.49
CA LEU A 73 2.29 4.72 -5.09
C LEU A 73 2.63 3.61 -6.09
N ARG A 74 1.93 2.50 -5.98
CA ARG A 74 1.93 1.41 -6.96
C ARG A 74 0.49 1.16 -7.37
N ILE A 75 0.22 1.18 -8.67
CA ILE A 75 -1.05 0.77 -9.26
C ILE A 75 -0.75 -0.29 -10.30
N LEU A 76 -1.38 -1.44 -10.15
CA LEU A 76 -1.40 -2.51 -11.14
C LEU A 76 -2.84 -2.80 -11.48
N SER A 77 -3.23 -2.60 -12.73
CA SER A 77 -4.61 -2.85 -13.18
C SER A 77 -4.64 -3.62 -14.48
N ARG A 78 -5.79 -4.26 -14.73
CA ARG A 78 -6.06 -4.99 -15.96
C ARG A 78 -7.55 -4.99 -16.25
N ASP A 79 -7.86 -4.77 -17.51
CA ASP A 79 -9.22 -4.89 -18.02
C ASP A 79 -9.50 -6.38 -18.31
N ASN A 80 -10.67 -6.86 -17.88
CA ASN A 80 -11.10 -8.25 -17.99
C ASN A 80 -10.31 -9.26 -17.12
N ASP A 81 -10.91 -10.44 -16.92
CA ASP A 81 -10.38 -11.52 -16.07
C ASP A 81 -10.11 -11.06 -14.62
N GLY A 82 -10.78 -10.01 -14.15
CA GLY A 82 -10.50 -9.36 -12.87
C GLY A 82 -10.48 -10.34 -11.70
N GLN A 83 -11.51 -11.19 -11.65
CA GLN A 83 -11.66 -12.19 -10.59
C GLN A 83 -10.53 -13.23 -10.57
N LYS A 84 -9.97 -13.61 -11.72
CA LYS A 84 -8.84 -14.55 -11.80
C LYS A 84 -7.61 -13.97 -11.10
N TYR A 85 -7.27 -12.72 -11.43
CA TYR A 85 -6.10 -12.06 -10.86
C TYR A 85 -6.32 -11.63 -9.41
N TYR A 86 -7.55 -11.33 -9.01
CA TYR A 86 -7.91 -11.15 -7.60
C TYR A 86 -7.60 -12.39 -6.76
N GLN A 87 -8.04 -13.57 -7.21
CA GLN A 87 -7.75 -14.82 -6.50
C GLN A 87 -6.25 -15.13 -6.49
N GLU A 88 -5.55 -14.86 -7.58
CA GLU A 88 -4.10 -15.01 -7.64
C GLU A 88 -3.38 -14.09 -6.64
N ALA A 89 -3.77 -12.80 -6.59
CA ALA A 89 -3.24 -11.83 -5.64
C ALA A 89 -3.49 -12.26 -4.19
N MET A 90 -4.70 -12.70 -3.86
CA MET A 90 -5.05 -13.19 -2.51
C MET A 90 -4.17 -14.37 -2.06
N ASN A 91 -3.68 -15.20 -2.99
CA ASN A 91 -2.82 -16.33 -2.67
C ASN A 91 -1.33 -15.96 -2.53
N ILE A 92 -0.88 -14.91 -3.21
CA ILE A 92 0.54 -14.51 -3.26
C ILE A 92 0.85 -13.41 -2.25
N LEU A 93 -0.07 -12.47 -2.04
CA LEU A 93 0.10 -11.34 -1.13
C LEU A 93 0.16 -11.86 0.31
N ASN A 94 1.31 -11.68 0.96
CA ASN A 94 1.47 -12.00 2.36
C ASN A 94 0.98 -10.82 3.23
N THR A 95 -0.29 -10.85 3.59
CA THR A 95 -0.96 -9.82 4.39
C THR A 95 -0.89 -10.07 5.90
N LYS A 96 0.05 -10.91 6.39
CA LYS A 96 0.16 -11.25 7.83
C LYS A 96 0.47 -10.05 8.73
N GLU A 97 1.17 -9.05 8.19
CA GLU A 97 1.51 -7.82 8.91
C GLU A 97 0.45 -6.73 8.69
N TYR A 98 -0.67 -7.07 8.05
CA TYR A 98 -1.72 -6.15 7.69
C TYR A 98 -3.00 -6.48 8.46
N GLU A 99 -3.71 -5.43 8.85
CA GLU A 99 -5.07 -5.51 9.37
C GLU A 99 -6.07 -5.25 8.25
N THR A 100 -7.15 -6.05 8.21
CA THR A 100 -8.23 -5.82 7.24
C THR A 100 -9.12 -4.71 7.76
N LEU A 101 -9.24 -3.61 7.01
CA LEU A 101 -10.15 -2.52 7.36
C LEU A 101 -11.56 -2.76 6.86
N MET A 102 -11.68 -3.24 5.62
CA MET A 102 -12.96 -3.41 4.95
C MET A 102 -12.90 -4.54 3.94
N THR A 103 -14.00 -5.26 3.79
CA THR A 103 -14.24 -6.18 2.69
C THR A 103 -15.66 -5.94 2.20
N VAL A 104 -15.79 -5.66 0.91
CA VAL A 104 -17.07 -5.52 0.23
C VAL A 104 -17.18 -6.64 -0.79
N ARG A 105 -18.34 -7.28 -0.85
CA ARG A 105 -18.68 -8.25 -1.87
C ARG A 105 -20.07 -7.93 -2.39
N ASP A 106 -20.16 -7.66 -3.67
CA ASP A 106 -21.43 -7.41 -4.36
C ASP A 106 -21.42 -8.13 -5.71
N GLY A 107 -22.26 -9.17 -5.82
CA GLY A 107 -22.22 -10.10 -6.95
C GLY A 107 -20.83 -10.69 -7.19
N ASP A 108 -20.30 -10.48 -8.39
CA ASP A 108 -18.96 -10.91 -8.79
C ASP A 108 -17.85 -9.92 -8.39
N SER A 109 -18.22 -8.73 -7.89
CA SER A 109 -17.27 -7.73 -7.41
C SER A 109 -16.81 -8.02 -5.99
N ASN A 110 -15.50 -7.97 -5.78
CA ASN A 110 -14.83 -8.14 -4.50
C ASN A 110 -13.85 -6.99 -4.30
N VAL A 111 -14.01 -6.24 -3.21
CA VAL A 111 -13.12 -5.15 -2.83
C VAL A 111 -12.58 -5.42 -1.43
N ARG A 112 -11.29 -5.23 -1.24
CA ARG A 112 -10.66 -5.39 0.07
C ARG A 112 -9.63 -4.30 0.35
N PHE A 113 -9.72 -3.78 1.56
CA PHE A 113 -8.79 -2.79 2.10
C PHE A 113 -8.02 -3.38 3.26
N TRP A 114 -6.71 -3.16 3.24
CA TRP A 114 -5.83 -3.48 4.35
C TRP A 114 -4.92 -2.33 4.71
N VAL A 115 -4.53 -2.26 5.98
CA VAL A 115 -3.50 -1.34 6.45
C VAL A 115 -2.41 -2.08 7.19
N LYS A 116 -1.18 -1.59 7.02
CA LYS A 116 -0.06 -1.92 7.88
C LYS A 116 0.22 -0.70 8.75
N GLU A 117 -0.06 -0.82 10.04
CA GLU A 117 0.14 0.26 11.00
C GLU A 117 1.63 0.45 11.34
N ASP A 118 1.97 1.63 11.85
CA ASP A 118 3.27 1.87 12.46
C ASP A 118 3.35 1.15 13.82
N PRO A 119 4.33 0.23 14.01
CA PRO A 119 4.52 -0.47 15.30
C PRO A 119 4.74 0.48 16.49
N ALA A 120 5.22 1.71 16.25
CA ALA A 120 5.43 2.71 17.28
C ALA A 120 4.22 3.64 17.49
N ASN A 121 3.27 3.70 16.54
CA ASN A 121 2.10 4.55 16.61
C ASN A 121 0.95 3.98 15.75
N SER A 122 0.03 3.25 16.39
CA SER A 122 -1.13 2.64 15.72
C SER A 122 -2.01 3.66 14.98
N ASN A 123 -1.92 4.95 15.31
CA ASN A 123 -2.69 5.99 14.65
C ASN A 123 -2.07 6.48 13.33
N ARG A 124 -0.96 5.86 12.88
CA ARG A 124 -0.29 6.14 11.61
C ARG A 124 -0.19 4.86 10.78
N ILE A 125 -0.51 4.99 9.49
CA ILE A 125 -0.47 3.88 8.54
C ILE A 125 0.80 3.99 7.72
N ASN A 126 1.62 2.93 7.77
CA ASN A 126 2.80 2.81 6.93
C ASN A 126 2.45 2.43 5.50
N GLU A 127 1.43 1.58 5.33
CA GLU A 127 0.99 1.11 4.03
C GLU A 127 -0.51 0.87 3.98
N LEU A 128 -1.17 1.36 2.93
CA LEU A 128 -2.56 1.08 2.60
C LEU A 128 -2.60 0.27 1.31
N LEU A 129 -3.28 -0.88 1.35
CA LEU A 129 -3.45 -1.79 0.23
C LEU A 129 -4.92 -1.90 -0.13
N LEU A 130 -5.24 -1.69 -1.41
CA LEU A 130 -6.54 -1.93 -2.01
C LEU A 130 -6.41 -3.03 -3.07
N LEU A 131 -7.29 -4.02 -2.99
CA LEU A 131 -7.45 -5.05 -4.00
C LEU A 131 -8.90 -5.10 -4.47
N VAL A 132 -9.09 -5.00 -5.78
CA VAL A 132 -10.38 -5.04 -6.48
C VAL A 132 -10.35 -6.20 -7.47
N GLY A 133 -11.43 -6.97 -7.49
CA GLY A 133 -11.67 -8.05 -8.43
C GLY A 133 -13.12 -8.08 -8.87
N GLY A 134 -13.35 -8.44 -10.12
CA GLY A 134 -14.67 -8.55 -10.73
C GLY A 134 -14.51 -8.71 -12.23
N GLU A 135 -15.15 -7.83 -13.00
CA GLU A 135 -14.83 -7.67 -14.42
C GLU A 135 -13.36 -7.26 -14.60
N ASP A 136 -12.94 -6.22 -13.88
CA ASP A 136 -11.58 -5.67 -13.90
C ASP A 136 -10.79 -6.06 -12.63
N PHE A 137 -9.47 -5.99 -12.75
CA PHE A 137 -8.54 -6.15 -11.63
C PHE A 137 -7.87 -4.81 -11.32
N ALA A 138 -7.76 -4.50 -10.03
CA ALA A 138 -6.86 -3.45 -9.56
C ALA A 138 -6.19 -3.84 -8.24
N LEU A 139 -4.89 -3.61 -8.16
CA LEU A 139 -4.09 -3.68 -6.94
C LEU A 139 -3.38 -2.35 -6.75
N ILE A 140 -3.65 -1.69 -5.63
CA ILE A 140 -3.14 -0.36 -5.33
C ILE A 140 -2.48 -0.36 -3.97
N SER A 141 -1.23 0.10 -3.89
CA SER A 141 -0.48 0.27 -2.65
C SER A 141 -0.03 1.72 -2.52
N PHE A 142 -0.39 2.33 -1.39
CA PHE A 142 0.15 3.60 -0.93
C PHE A 142 1.11 3.33 0.22
N VAL A 143 2.34 3.78 0.09
CA VAL A 143 3.36 3.71 1.15
C VAL A 143 3.59 5.12 1.67
N GLY A 144 3.63 5.32 2.98
CA GLY A 144 3.78 6.65 3.53
C GLY A 144 3.70 6.71 5.05
N ASN A 145 3.48 7.91 5.57
CA ASN A 145 3.10 8.15 6.96
C ASN A 145 1.66 8.66 6.98
N ILE A 146 0.75 7.77 6.60
CA ILE A 146 -0.60 8.09 6.15
C ILE A 146 -1.54 8.24 7.33
N ASP A 147 -2.32 9.33 7.32
CA ASP A 147 -3.51 9.47 8.16
C ASP A 147 -4.72 8.98 7.36
N LEU A 148 -5.41 7.94 7.86
CA LEU A 148 -6.55 7.32 7.17
C LEU A 148 -7.65 8.34 6.82
N LYS A 149 -7.85 9.34 7.70
CA LYS A 149 -8.86 10.39 7.51
C LYS A 149 -8.55 11.32 6.35
N LYS A 150 -7.29 11.39 5.93
CA LYS A 150 -6.87 12.18 4.77
C LYS A 150 -6.98 11.40 3.47
N ILE A 151 -6.84 10.07 3.50
CA ILE A 151 -6.99 9.23 2.30
C ILE A 151 -8.45 9.10 1.88
N SER A 152 -9.40 9.07 2.82
CA SER A 152 -10.83 9.12 2.48
C SER A 152 -11.24 10.41 1.76
N LYS A 153 -10.42 11.47 1.80
CA LYS A 153 -10.61 12.66 0.96
C LYS A 153 -9.98 12.54 -0.43
N LEU A 154 -9.05 11.60 -0.59
CA LEU A 154 -8.35 11.36 -1.85
C LEU A 154 -9.15 10.46 -2.78
N SER A 155 -10.01 9.59 -2.24
CA SER A 155 -10.95 8.77 -3.02
C SER A 155 -11.78 9.62 -3.98
N ASP A 156 -12.30 10.76 -3.53
CA ASP A 156 -13.15 11.65 -4.32
C ASP A 156 -12.43 12.22 -5.55
N LYS A 157 -11.09 12.26 -5.51
CA LYS A 157 -10.22 12.81 -6.56
C LYS A 157 -9.60 11.72 -7.44
N MET A 158 -9.73 10.45 -7.07
CA MET A 158 -9.16 9.31 -7.80
C MET A 158 -10.28 8.54 -8.52
N ASP A 159 -10.26 8.54 -9.84
CA ASP A 159 -11.21 7.78 -10.67
C ASP A 159 -10.83 6.29 -10.72
N VAL A 160 -10.96 5.61 -9.57
CA VAL A 160 -10.66 4.19 -9.41
C VAL A 160 -11.86 3.48 -8.81
N LYS A 161 -12.46 2.56 -9.56
CA LYS A 161 -13.54 1.68 -9.09
C LYS A 161 -13.15 1.00 -7.77
N GLY A 162 -14.01 1.09 -6.76
CA GLY A 162 -13.82 0.53 -5.42
C GLY A 162 -13.26 1.51 -4.40
N MET A 163 -12.65 2.64 -4.80
CA MET A 163 -12.15 3.66 -3.86
C MET A 163 -13.27 4.44 -3.17
N GLU A 164 -14.46 4.52 -3.77
CA GLU A 164 -15.67 5.14 -3.19
C GLU A 164 -16.03 4.55 -1.81
N HIS A 165 -15.65 3.30 -1.54
CA HIS A 165 -15.87 2.65 -0.26
C HIS A 165 -14.95 3.16 0.86
N LEU A 166 -13.89 3.94 0.56
CA LEU A 166 -13.06 4.59 1.58
C LEU A 166 -13.81 5.68 2.34
N GLU A 167 -14.78 6.36 1.71
CA GLU A 167 -15.62 7.36 2.37
C GLU A 167 -16.40 6.76 3.55
N ASP A 168 -16.77 5.48 3.46
CA ASP A 168 -17.57 4.80 4.48
C ASP A 168 -16.76 4.50 5.75
N LEU A 169 -15.42 4.53 5.69
CA LEU A 169 -14.54 4.37 6.84
C LEU A 169 -14.56 5.61 7.76
N ASP A 170 -14.63 6.82 7.18
CA ASP A 170 -14.70 8.06 7.96
C ASP A 170 -16.06 8.21 8.68
N LYS A 171 -17.14 7.74 8.05
CA LYS A 171 -18.50 7.76 8.62
C LYS A 171 -18.66 6.84 9.84
N LYS A 172 -17.94 5.71 9.90
CA LYS A 172 -18.00 4.79 11.05
C LYS A 172 -17.26 5.33 12.28
N GLN A 173 -16.10 5.97 12.12
CA GLN A 173 -15.36 6.56 13.24
C GLN A 173 -16.07 7.74 13.93
N LYS A 174 -17.10 8.32 13.31
CA LYS A 174 -17.89 9.43 13.87
C LYS A 174 -19.03 8.98 14.79
N ASN A 175 -19.38 7.71 14.77
CA ASN A 175 -20.53 7.15 15.49
C ASN A 175 -20.14 6.28 16.70
N ASP A 176 -18.85 6.14 16.98
CA ASP A 176 -18.27 5.56 18.21
C ASP A 176 -17.53 6.65 19.00
#